data_AF-A0A945MAB7-F1
#
_entry.id   AF-A0A945MAB7-F1
#
_cell.length_a   1.000
_cell.length_b   1.000
_cell.length_c   1.000
_cell.angle_alpha   90.00
_cell.angle_beta   90.00
_cell.angle_gamma   90.00
#
_symmetry.space_group_name_H-M   'P 1'
#
loop_
_entity.id
_entity.type
_entity.pdbx_description
1 polymer ?
#
loop_
_entity_poly.entity_id
_entity_poly.type
_entity_poly.pdbx_seq_one_letter_code
_entity_poly.pdbx_strand_id
1 'polypeptide(L)' 'RMNYTIVGDAVNTANRIEQIAKTVMTPEEDICALASEAVIDALDDNRSEERTATPVGEHAVPGRVEPVRIYRLA' A
#
# COMPACT_ATOMS: atom_id res chain seq x y z
N ARG A 1 -9.91 -17.58 -25.15
CA ARG A 1 -8.58 -17.06 -24.70
C ARG A 1 -8.59 -17.07 -23.18
N MET A 2 -7.62 -17.73 -22.52
CA MET A 2 -7.44 -17.62 -21.07
C MET A 2 -6.32 -16.59 -20.82
N ASN A 3 -6.58 -15.62 -19.96
CA ASN A 3 -5.59 -14.65 -19.52
C ASN A 3 -4.88 -15.21 -18.28
N TYR A 4 -3.56 -15.05 -18.19
CA TYR A 4 -2.84 -15.30 -16.94
C TYR A 4 -3.05 -14.11 -16.02
N THR A 5 -3.92 -14.26 -15.01
CA THR A 5 -4.33 -13.20 -14.10
C THR A 5 -4.43 -13.72 -12.68
N ILE A 6 -4.24 -12.83 -11.71
CA ILE A 6 -4.48 -13.11 -10.30
C ILE A 6 -5.85 -12.54 -9.92
N VAL A 7 -6.63 -13.29 -9.15
CA VAL A 7 -7.93 -12.86 -8.60
C VAL A 7 -7.89 -13.15 -7.10
N GLY A 8 -8.25 -12.16 -6.29
CA GLY A 8 -8.31 -12.34 -4.84
C GLY A 8 -8.20 -11.05 -4.04
N ASP A 9 -8.16 -11.22 -2.72
CA ASP A 9 -8.15 -10.13 -1.75
C ASP A 9 -6.95 -9.17 -1.91
N ALA A 10 -5.78 -9.69 -2.30
CA ALA A 10 -4.59 -8.88 -2.54
C ALA A 10 -4.81 -7.84 -3.65
N VAL A 11 -5.43 -8.23 -4.77
CA VAL A 11 -5.74 -7.31 -5.88
C VAL A 11 -6.80 -6.29 -5.47
N ASN A 12 -7.83 -6.73 -4.74
CA ASN A 12 -8.86 -5.83 -4.21
C ASN A 12 -8.30 -4.82 -3.21
N THR A 13 -7.39 -5.25 -2.35
CA THR A 13 -6.71 -4.40 -1.37
C THR A 13 -5.81 -3.39 -2.08
N ALA A 14 -5.00 -3.82 -3.04
CA ALA A 14 -4.14 -2.93 -3.83
C ALA A 14 -4.94 -1.84 -4.56
N ASN A 15 -6.07 -2.22 -5.20
CA ASN A 15 -6.96 -1.24 -5.84
C ASN A 15 -7.49 -0.20 -4.86
N ARG A 16 -7.77 -0.58 -3.61
CA ARG A 16 -8.29 0.35 -2.59
C ARG A 16 -7.20 1.26 -2.03
N ILE A 17 -5.98 0.74 -1.87
CA ILE A 17 -4.81 1.55 -1.53
C ILE A 17 -4.57 2.61 -2.60
N GLU A 18 -4.71 2.27 -3.89
CA GLU A 18 -4.60 3.27 -4.97
C GLU A 18 -5.68 4.36 -4.88
N GLN A 19 -6.93 4.04 -4.50
CA GLN A 19 -7.94 5.08 -4.28
C GLN A 19 -7.57 6.03 -3.13
N ILE A 20 -6.89 5.54 -2.10
CA ILE A 20 -6.39 6.36 -0.99
C ILE A 20 -5.31 7.34 -1.48
N ALA A 21 -4.48 6.94 -2.45
CA ALA A 21 -3.46 7.81 -3.05
C ALA A 21 -4.05 9.15 -3.51
N LYS A 22 -5.27 9.14 -4.08
CA LYS A 22 -5.97 10.37 -4.54
C LYS A 22 -6.31 11.36 -3.43
N THR A 23 -6.35 10.89 -2.19
CA THR A 23 -6.69 11.73 -1.02
C THR A 23 -5.46 12.22 -0.28
N VAL A 24 -4.34 11.50 -0.39
CA VAL A 24 -3.10 11.80 0.34
C VAL A 24 -2.03 12.42 -0.56
N MET A 25 -2.17 12.32 -1.88
CA MET A 25 -1.31 12.96 -2.87
C MET A 25 -1.50 14.47 -2.82
N THR A 26 -0.40 15.22 -2.72
CA THR A 26 -0.43 16.69 -2.74
C THR A 26 -0.29 17.22 -4.17
N PRO A 27 -0.73 18.46 -4.45
CA PRO A 27 -0.62 19.05 -5.79
C PRO A 27 0.80 19.16 -6.34
N GLU A 28 1.81 19.13 -5.48
CA GLU A 28 3.23 19.24 -5.84
C GLU A 28 3.88 17.89 -6.19
N GLU A 29 3.18 16.79 -5.94
CA GLU A 29 3.68 15.44 -6.19
C GLU A 29 3.33 15.00 -7.62
N ASP A 30 4.30 14.49 -8.37
CA ASP A 30 4.05 13.85 -9.68
C ASP A 30 3.64 12.37 -9.52
N ILE A 31 4.10 11.72 -8.45
CA ILE A 31 3.91 10.29 -8.19
C ILE A 31 3.61 10.08 -6.71
N CYS A 32 2.62 9.25 -6.40
CA CYS A 32 2.32 8.79 -5.05
C CYS A 32 2.42 7.26 -5.01
N ALA A 33 3.51 6.74 -4.44
CA ALA A 33 3.73 5.31 -4.27
C ALA A 33 3.32 4.87 -2.85
N LEU A 34 2.33 4.00 -2.75
CA LEU A 34 1.80 3.48 -1.49
C LEU A 34 1.96 1.96 -1.40
N ALA A 35 2.24 1.47 -0.19
CA ALA A 35 2.36 0.06 0.12
C ALA A 35 1.65 -0.27 1.45
N SER A 36 1.11 -1.49 1.58
CA SER A 36 0.60 -1.96 2.87
C SER A 36 1.75 -2.41 3.78
N GLU A 37 1.49 -2.47 5.08
CA GLU A 37 2.41 -3.05 6.08
C GLU A 37 2.94 -4.43 5.66
N ALA A 38 2.06 -5.32 5.17
CA ALA A 38 2.48 -6.63 4.68
C ALA A 38 3.52 -6.61 3.54
N VAL A 39 3.54 -5.55 2.72
CA VAL A 39 4.56 -5.37 1.68
C VAL A 39 5.85 -4.85 2.31
N ILE A 40 5.74 -3.88 3.23
CA ILE A 40 6.90 -3.35 3.97
C ILE A 40 7.59 -4.45 4.77
N ASP A 41 6.83 -5.33 5.43
CA ASP A 41 7.36 -6.45 6.22
C ASP A 41 7.98 -7.54 5.34
N ALA A 42 7.49 -7.70 4.10
CA ALA A 42 8.00 -8.69 3.15
C ALA A 42 9.24 -8.21 2.37
N LEU A 43 9.60 -6.93 2.46
CA LEU A 43 10.89 -6.43 1.99
C LEU A 43 11.97 -6.93 2.95
N ASP A 44 12.29 -8.22 2.80
CA ASP A 44 13.25 -8.97 3.62
C ASP A 44 14.67 -8.50 3.27
N ASP A 45 15.09 -7.39 3.87
CA ASP A 45 16.49 -7.02 3.87
C ASP A 45 16.89 -6.45 5.24
N ASN A 46 17.80 -7.19 5.88
CA ASN A 46 18.62 -6.75 7.00
C ASN A 46 19.16 -5.34 6.73
N ARG A 47 18.48 -4.26 7.16
CA ARG A 47 19.11 -2.95 7.33
C ARG A 47 18.23 -1.84 7.90
N SER A 48 18.69 -1.37 9.05
CA SER A 48 18.83 0.04 9.46
C SER A 48 17.56 0.89 9.45
N GLU A 49 17.06 1.18 10.65
CA GLU A 49 16.78 2.50 11.28
C GLU A 49 16.21 3.67 10.45
N GLU A 50 16.38 3.67 9.13
CA GLU A 50 15.84 4.58 8.14
C GLU A 50 14.85 3.80 7.28
N ARG A 51 13.65 3.54 7.81
CA ARG A 51 12.53 3.13 6.97
C ARG A 51 12.30 4.26 5.98
N THR A 52 12.69 4.09 4.71
CA THR A 52 12.36 4.99 3.59
C THR A 52 10.86 5.07 3.33
N ALA A 53 10.04 4.37 4.13
CA ALA A 53 8.60 4.37 4.06
C ALA A 53 8.00 5.19 5.20
N THR A 54 7.28 6.27 4.86
CA THR A 54 6.61 7.14 5.83
C THR A 54 5.19 6.63 6.08
N PRO A 55 4.73 6.45 7.34
CA PRO A 55 3.38 5.99 7.61
C PRO A 55 2.36 7.04 7.16
N VAL A 56 1.35 6.61 6.41
CA VAL A 56 0.22 7.45 5.96
C VAL A 56 -0.96 7.33 6.94
N GLY A 57 -1.07 6.16 7.60
CA GLY A 57 -2.08 5.90 8.61
C GLY A 57 -2.67 4.51 8.49
N GLU A 58 -3.70 4.25 9.30
CA GLU A 58 -4.51 3.05 9.25
C GLU A 58 -5.81 3.31 8.49
N HIS A 59 -6.15 2.43 7.56
CA HIS A 59 -7.32 2.58 6.71
C HIS A 59 -8.19 1.32 6.77
N ALA A 60 -9.48 1.51 7.04
CA ALA A 60 -10.45 0.44 6.97
C ALA A 60 -10.59 -0.05 5.52
N VAL A 61 -10.39 -1.35 5.31
CA VAL A 61 -10.53 -2.00 4.01
C VAL A 61 -11.74 -2.95 4.09
N PRO A 62 -12.83 -2.71 3.33
CA PRO A 62 -14.04 -3.53 3.44
C PRO A 62 -13.81 -5.04 3.26
N GLY A 63 -14.18 -5.86 4.24
CA GLY A 63 -13.93 -7.30 4.22
C GLY A 63 -12.68 -7.72 4.99
N ARG A 64 -11.94 -6.77 5.58
CA ARG A 64 -10.96 -7.03 6.64
C ARG A 64 -11.51 -6.58 7.98
N VAL A 65 -11.18 -7.33 9.03
CA VAL A 65 -11.55 -7.00 10.42
C VAL A 65 -10.58 -5.94 10.96
N GLU A 66 -9.29 -6.15 10.71
CA GLU A 66 -8.25 -5.20 11.08
C GLU A 66 -8.05 -4.12 9.98
N PRO A 67 -7.85 -2.85 10.37
CA PRO A 67 -7.40 -1.82 9.45
C PRO A 67 -6.08 -2.19 8.79
N VAL A 68 -5.89 -1.76 7.55
CA VAL A 68 -4.62 -1.91 6.84
C VAL A 68 -3.79 -0.67 7.10
N ARG A 69 -2.61 -0.86 7.69
CA ARG A 69 -1.63 0.21 7.81
C ARG A 69 -0.93 0.43 6.48
N ILE A 70 -0.89 1.69 6.05
CA ILE A 70 -0.37 2.12 4.75
C ILE A 70 0.85 3.00 4.95
N TYR A 71 1.83 2.80 4.07
CA TYR A 71 3.07 3.55 4.03
C TYR A 71 3.25 4.16 2.65
N ARG A 72 3.84 5.36 2.62
CA ARG A 72 4.33 6.01 1.42
C ARG A 72 5.79 5.65 1.22
N LEU A 73 6.15 5.20 0.03
CA LEU A 73 7.54 4.93 -0.35
C LEU A 73 8.16 6.26 -0.79
N ALA A 74 9.30 6.66 -0.20
CA ALA A 74 10.05 7.85 -0.56
C ALA A 74 10.89 7.66 -1.83
#